data_AF-A0A256B9S0-F1
#
_entry.id   AF-A0A256B9S0-F1
#
_cell.length_a   1.000
_cell.length_b   1.000
_cell.length_c   1.000
_cell.angle_alpha   90.00
_cell.angle_beta   90.00
_cell.angle_gamma   90.00
#
_symmetry.space_group_name_H-M   'P 1'
#
loop_
_entity.id
_entity.type
_entity.pdbx_description
1 polymer ?
#
loop_
_entity_poly.entity_id
_entity_poly.type
_entity_poly.pdbx_seq_one_letter_code
_entity_poly.pdbx_strand_id
1 'polypeptide(L)' 'MDTQLVCVEVDLQNHYTVPTLYQAIEDELQKYGQPLQWIVLSADKERQKVCVKALCLSSDSNPLKALG' A
#
# COMPACT_ATOMS: atom_id res chain seq x y z
N MET A 1 -5.48 9.52 16.28
CA MET A 1 -5.67 8.29 15.50
C MET A 1 -6.22 8.76 14.19
N ASP A 2 -5.37 8.86 13.18
CA ASP A 2 -5.74 9.45 11.90
C ASP A 2 -5.70 8.36 10.84
N THR A 3 -6.76 8.31 10.05
CA THR A 3 -6.84 7.42 8.90
C THR A 3 -6.35 8.20 7.69
N GLN A 4 -5.27 7.73 7.09
CA GLN A 4 -4.75 8.29 5.86
C GLN A 4 -5.04 7.36 4.68
N LEU A 5 -5.31 7.98 3.54
CA LEU A 5 -5.51 7.29 2.29
C LEU A 5 -4.21 7.33 1.50
N VAL A 6 -3.61 6.17 1.29
CA VAL A 6 -2.34 6.01 0.57
C VAL A 6 -2.57 5.30 -0.76
N CYS A 7 -1.86 5.75 -1.79
CA CYS A 7 -1.80 5.09 -3.09
C CYS A 7 -0.37 4.63 -3.31
N VAL A 8 -0.18 3.33 -3.52
CA VAL A 8 1.15 2.71 -3.60
C VAL A 8 1.22 1.87 -4.87
N GLU A 9 2.32 1.99 -5.61
CA GLU A 9 2.67 1.08 -6.71
C GLU A 9 3.49 -0.06 -6.09
N VAL A 10 2.92 -1.26 -6.05
CA VAL A 10 3.58 -2.46 -5.51
C VAL A 10 4.17 -3.24 -6.67
N ASP A 11 5.45 -3.58 -6.55
CA ASP A 11 6.13 -4.45 -7.51
C ASP A 11 5.84 -5.91 -7.17
N LEU A 12 5.37 -6.67 -8.16
CA LEU A 12 4.99 -8.08 -8.01
C LEU A 12 6.05 -9.02 -8.58
N GLN A 13 7.18 -8.51 -9.04
CA GLN A 13 8.28 -9.33 -9.49
C GLN A 13 8.70 -10.29 -8.36
N ASN A 14 8.87 -11.57 -8.71
CA ASN A 14 9.16 -12.69 -7.80
C ASN A 14 7.96 -13.23 -6.98
N HIS A 15 6.74 -12.70 -7.16
CA HIS A 15 5.53 -13.22 -6.52
C HIS A 15 4.63 -13.92 -7.55
N TYR A 16 4.64 -15.25 -7.55
CA TYR A 16 3.95 -16.06 -8.57
C TYR A 16 2.65 -16.71 -8.09
N THR A 17 2.36 -16.61 -6.79
CA THR A 17 1.17 -17.22 -6.20
C THR A 17 0.28 -16.15 -5.56
N VAL A 18 -1.02 -16.40 -5.54
CA VAL A 18 -2.00 -15.53 -4.86
C VAL A 18 -1.57 -15.18 -3.43
N PRO A 19 -1.26 -16.12 -2.53
CA PRO A 19 -0.89 -15.76 -1.16
C PRO A 19 0.38 -14.88 -1.08
N THR A 20 1.39 -15.16 -1.90
CA THR A 20 2.61 -14.34 -1.92
C THR A 20 2.38 -12.92 -2.44
N LEU A 21 1.41 -12.72 -3.34
CA LEU A 21 1.05 -11.41 -3.87
C LEU A 21 0.32 -10.57 -2.83
N TYR A 22 -0.64 -11.17 -2.12
CA TYR A 22 -1.34 -10.51 -1.01
C TYR A 22 -0.35 -10.06 0.06
N GLN A 23 0.58 -10.94 0.44
CA GLN A 23 1.60 -10.62 1.43
C GLN A 23 2.54 -9.48 0.98
N ALA A 24 2.95 -9.46 -0.30
CA ALA A 24 3.76 -8.37 -0.84
C ALA A 24 3.06 -7.01 -0.74
N ILE A 25 1.75 -6.98 -1.03
CA ILE A 25 0.94 -5.77 -0.92
C ILE A 25 0.82 -5.34 0.54
N GLU A 26 0.52 -6.26 1.46
CA GLU A 26 0.39 -5.93 2.89
C GLU A 26 1.72 -5.46 3.50
N ASP A 27 2.83 -6.13 3.20
CA ASP A 27 4.18 -5.74 3.64
C ASP A 27 4.53 -4.32 3.15
N GLU A 28 4.15 -3.98 1.91
CA GLU A 28 4.38 -2.65 1.37
C GLU A 28 3.48 -1.59 2.03
N LEU A 29 2.20 -1.91 2.24
CA LEU A 29 1.26 -1.00 2.91
C LEU A 29 1.62 -0.76 4.38
N GLN A 30 2.20 -1.76 5.05
CA GLN A 30 2.62 -1.67 6.45
C GLN A 30 3.69 -0.60 6.68
N LYS A 31 4.50 -0.28 5.64
CA LYS A 31 5.46 0.84 5.68
C LYS A 31 4.80 2.20 5.87
N TYR A 32 3.51 2.33 5.51
CA TYR A 32 2.73 3.56 5.61
C TYR A 32 1.82 3.60 6.85
N GLY A 33 1.78 2.53 7.64
CA GLY A 33 0.91 2.39 8.81
C GLY A 33 0.14 1.08 8.78
N GLN A 34 -0.78 0.89 9.71
CA GLN A 34 -1.55 -0.35 9.77
C GLN A 34 -2.65 -0.34 8.69
N PRO A 35 -2.61 -1.20 7.65
CA PRO A 35 -3.66 -1.25 6.65
C PRO A 35 -4.96 -1.75 7.27
N LEU A 36 -6.01 -0.95 7.20
CA LEU A 36 -7.37 -1.33 7.63
C LEU A 36 -8.14 -1.97 6.47
N GLN A 37 -8.03 -1.38 5.28
CA GLN A 37 -8.66 -1.87 4.07
C GLN A 37 -7.85 -1.40 2.87
N TRP A 38 -7.75 -2.23 1.83
CA TRP A 38 -7.11 -1.86 0.58
C TRP A 38 -7.83 -2.44 -0.63
N ILE A 39 -7.66 -1.79 -1.78
CA ILE A 39 -8.22 -2.20 -3.07
C ILE A 39 -7.16 -2.06 -4.16
N VAL A 40 -7.14 -2.99 -5.11
CA VAL A 40 -6.32 -2.88 -6.31
C VAL A 40 -7.06 -1.99 -7.31
N LEU A 41 -6.47 -0.85 -7.67
CA LEU A 41 -7.01 0.06 -8.68
C LEU A 41 -6.72 -0.41 -10.10
N SER A 42 -5.49 -0.88 -10.32
CA SER A 42 -5.03 -1.33 -11.62
C SER A 42 -3.89 -2.33 -11.47
N ALA A 43 -3.78 -3.24 -12.43
CA ALA A 43 -2.67 -4.18 -12.55
C ALA A 43 -2.02 -4.02 -13.91
N ASP A 44 -0.73 -3.71 -13.91
CA ASP A 44 0.12 -3.67 -15.09
C ASP A 44 0.85 -5.00 -15.21
N LYS A 45 0.39 -5.83 -16.16
CA LYS A 45 0.96 -7.16 -16.40
C LYS A 45 2.31 -7.09 -17.10
N GLU A 46 2.57 -6.07 -17.90
CA GLU A 46 3.84 -5.93 -18.63
C GLU A 46 4.96 -5.53 -17.67
N ARG A 47 4.67 -4.58 -16.78
CA ARG A 47 5.62 -4.12 -15.76
C ARG A 47 5.62 -5.00 -14.50
N GLN A 48 4.69 -5.94 -14.36
CA GLN A 48 4.47 -6.76 -13.17
C GLN A 48 4.26 -5.89 -11.92
N LYS A 49 3.38 -4.89 -12.02
CA LYS A 49 3.10 -3.96 -10.93
C LYS A 49 1.61 -3.78 -10.70
N VAL A 50 1.22 -3.45 -9.48
CA VAL A 50 -0.17 -3.10 -9.14
C VAL A 50 -0.24 -1.78 -8.43
N CYS A 51 -1.23 -0.98 -8.78
CA CYS A 51 -1.58 0.21 -8.03
C CYS A 51 -2.61 -0.17 -6.98
N VAL A 52 -2.25 -0.01 -5.72
CA VAL A 52 -3.09 -0.32 -4.57
C VAL A 52 -3.45 0.97 -3.85
N LYS A 53 -4.72 1.10 -3.49
CA LYS A 53 -5.20 2.18 -2.64
C LYS A 53 -5.59 1.61 -1.30
N ALA A 54 -4.99 2.11 -0.22
CA ALA A 54 -5.22 1.62 1.13
C ALA A 54 -5.61 2.75 2.08
N LEU A 55 -6.47 2.40 3.03
CA LEU A 55 -6.72 3.15 4.25
C LEU A 55 -5.79 2.60 5.32
N CYS A 56 -4.80 3.40 5.70
CA CYS A 56 -3.87 3.03 6.76
C CYS A 56 -4.17 3.86 8.01
N LEU A 57 -4.19 3.20 9.16
CA LEU A 57 -4.20 3.86 10.45
C LEU A 57 -2.76 4.22 10.82
N SER A 58 -2.47 5.52 10.83
CA SER A 58 -1.22 6.06 11.34
C SER A 58 -1.45 6.59 12.75
N SER A 59 -0.61 6.17 13.71
CA SER A 59 -0.60 6.77 15.05
C SER A 59 0.04 8.17 15.08
N ASP A 60 0.69 8.59 13.98
CA ASP A 60 1.24 9.93 13.83
C ASP A 60 0.15 10.93 13.41
N SER A 61 -0.36 11.66 14.39
CA SER A 61 -1.18 12.84 14.20
C SER A 61 -0.28 14.02 13.83
N ASN A 62 0.13 14.15 12.56
CA ASN A 62 0.68 15.42 12.09
C ASN A 62 0.48 15.68 10.58
N PRO A 63 -0.56 16.43 10.18
CA PRO A 63 -0.74 16.84 8.78
C PRO A 63 0.23 17.95 8.30
N LEU A 64 1.24 18.37 9.08
CA LEU A 64 2.08 19.53 8.76
C LEU A 64 3.59 19.29 8.64
N LYS A 65 4.08 18.04 8.63
CA LYS A 65 5.54 17.79 8.51
C LYS A 65 6.11 17.83 7.07
N ALA A 66 5.32 18.30 6.09
CA ALA A 66 5.76 18.45 4.69
C ALA A 66 6.09 19.90 4.26
N LEU A 67 6.08 20.86 5.19
CA LEU A 67 6.53 22.24 4.95
C LEU A 67 7.48 22.64 6.09
N GLY A 68 8.75 22.30 5.96
CA GLY A 68 9.83 22.67 6.89
C GLY A 68 11.18 22.29 6.33
#